data_AF-A0AAD1XZA2-F1
#
_entry.id   AF-A0AAD1XZA2-F1
#
_cell.length_a   1.000
_cell.length_b   1.000
_cell.length_c   1.000
_cell.angle_alpha   90.00
_cell.angle_beta   90.00
_cell.angle_gamma   90.00
#
_symmetry.space_group_name_H-M   'P 1'
#
loop_
_entity.id
_entity.type
_entity.pdbx_description
1 polymer ?
#
loop_
_entity_poly.entity_id
_entity_poly.type
_entity_poly.pdbx_seq_one_letter_code
_entity_poly.pdbx_strand_id
1 'polypeptide(L)'
;MEATKTINLTELETAIEDAWTENKVPFFFDTQGNAEVFFKYKANLVELNRMQVALAAEETTVDDVKEKIRTHLLYALKSGSCIVFFVDKLMGKFEDYYDESFLPKEIFDPTEIVKPEIYKKILKEDEDMDNFGNKGGFYHQETFRVAVLSTRTPDSEDNSDIAEHLEPEKFEFIKIE
;
A
#
# COMPACT_ATOMS: atom_id res chain seq x y z
N MET A 1 10.77 -3.22 -17.61
CA MET A 1 10.80 -2.87 -16.17
C MET A 1 12.01 -2.02 -15.91
N GLU A 2 11.93 -1.04 -15.01
CA GLU A 2 13.10 -0.34 -14.47
C GLU A 2 14.09 -1.34 -13.85
N ALA A 3 15.33 -0.92 -13.58
CA ALA A 3 16.31 -1.76 -12.92
C ALA A 3 15.83 -2.16 -11.51
N THR A 4 15.79 -3.46 -11.23
CA THR A 4 15.45 -3.99 -9.90
C THR A 4 16.65 -3.90 -8.97
N LYS A 5 16.51 -3.22 -7.82
CA LYS A 5 17.51 -3.17 -6.74
C LYS A 5 17.44 -4.44 -5.90
N THR A 6 18.57 -4.96 -5.43
CA THR A 6 18.60 -6.12 -4.54
C THR A 6 18.97 -5.70 -3.12
N ILE A 7 18.26 -6.20 -2.11
CA ILE A 7 18.51 -5.94 -0.69
C ILE A 7 18.37 -7.23 0.15
N ASN A 8 18.92 -7.22 1.36
CA ASN A 8 18.61 -8.24 2.38
C ASN A 8 17.33 -7.88 3.15
N LEU A 9 16.68 -8.87 3.77
CA LEU A 9 15.50 -8.66 4.62
C LEU A 9 15.70 -7.60 5.72
N THR A 10 16.91 -7.49 6.27
CA THR A 10 17.25 -6.51 7.33
C THR A 10 17.21 -5.06 6.86
N GLU A 11 17.20 -4.83 5.54
CA GLU A 11 17.26 -3.50 4.93
C GLU A 11 15.87 -2.98 4.52
N LEU A 12 14.79 -3.73 4.81
CA LEU A 12 13.41 -3.39 4.43
C LEU A 12 12.99 -1.99 4.89
N GLU A 13 13.22 -1.62 6.15
CA GLU A 13 12.82 -0.30 6.67
C GLU A 13 13.59 0.83 5.97
N THR A 14 14.90 0.67 5.81
CA THR A 14 15.73 1.65 5.09
C THR A 14 15.29 1.79 3.63
N ALA A 15 14.99 0.68 2.95
CA ALA A 15 14.54 0.69 1.57
C ALA A 15 13.20 1.44 1.39
N ILE A 16 12.30 1.36 2.38
CA ILE A 16 11.05 2.14 2.35
C ILE A 16 11.34 3.64 2.46
N GLU A 17 12.22 4.03 3.39
CA GLU A 17 12.58 5.43 3.58
C GLU A 17 13.34 6.03 2.38
N ASP A 18 14.27 5.26 1.81
CA ASP A 18 15.02 5.66 0.61
C ASP A 18 14.07 5.91 -0.56
N ALA A 19 13.17 4.95 -0.87
CA ALA A 19 12.20 5.08 -1.94
C ALA A 19 11.31 6.31 -1.75
N TRP A 20 10.81 6.55 -0.54
CA TRP A 20 9.98 7.70 -0.23
C TRP A 20 10.73 9.03 -0.34
N THR A 21 12.02 9.05 0.00
CA THR A 21 12.89 10.23 -0.20
C THR A 21 13.04 10.56 -1.68
N GLU A 22 12.97 9.55 -2.56
CA GLU A 22 12.96 9.69 -4.02
C GLU A 22 11.56 9.92 -4.60
N ASN A 23 10.53 10.12 -3.77
CA ASN A 23 9.13 10.24 -4.14
C ASN A 23 8.58 9.01 -4.90
N LYS A 24 9.09 7.83 -4.56
CA LYS A 24 8.65 6.54 -5.10
C LYS A 24 8.04 5.66 -4.01
N VAL A 25 7.18 4.73 -4.42
CA VAL A 25 6.68 3.64 -3.58
C VAL A 25 7.54 2.41 -3.77
N PRO A 26 8.10 1.82 -2.71
CA PRO A 26 8.85 0.58 -2.83
C PRO A 26 7.91 -0.57 -3.21
N PHE A 27 8.29 -1.31 -4.24
CA PHE A 27 7.64 -2.53 -4.67
C PHE A 27 8.59 -3.70 -4.41
N PHE A 28 8.27 -4.50 -3.40
CA PHE A 28 9.09 -5.64 -2.99
C PHE A 28 8.68 -6.93 -3.70
N PHE A 29 9.68 -7.61 -4.26
CA PHE A 29 9.61 -8.99 -4.70
C PHE A 29 10.31 -9.89 -3.67
N ASP A 30 9.52 -10.66 -2.92
CA ASP A 30 9.95 -11.61 -1.90
C ASP A 30 9.68 -13.04 -2.34
N THR A 31 10.65 -13.64 -3.04
CA THR A 31 10.49 -15.00 -3.56
C THR A 31 10.54 -16.08 -2.48
N GLN A 32 10.92 -15.72 -1.24
CA GLN A 32 11.05 -16.65 -0.11
C GLN A 32 9.90 -16.55 0.89
N GLY A 33 9.09 -15.49 0.86
CA GLY A 33 7.94 -15.28 1.75
C GLY A 33 8.30 -14.80 3.16
N ASN A 34 9.53 -14.33 3.37
CA ASN A 34 10.01 -13.88 4.69
C ASN A 34 9.57 -12.46 5.05
N ALA A 35 9.37 -11.59 4.05
CA ALA A 35 8.96 -10.20 4.23
C ALA A 35 7.49 -10.09 4.66
N GLU A 36 6.62 -11.02 4.26
CA GLU A 36 5.23 -11.06 4.75
C GLU A 36 5.21 -11.16 6.30
N VAL A 37 6.04 -12.06 6.86
CA VAL A 37 6.15 -12.24 8.31
C VAL A 37 6.66 -10.97 8.97
N PHE A 38 7.69 -10.33 8.39
CA PHE A 38 8.21 -9.07 8.88
C PHE A 38 7.11 -7.98 8.93
N PHE A 39 6.39 -7.78 7.82
CA PHE A 39 5.37 -6.73 7.74
C PHE A 39 4.14 -7.01 8.60
N LYS A 40 3.80 -8.27 8.89
CA LYS A 40 2.76 -8.61 9.89
C LYS A 40 3.04 -8.03 11.27
N TYR A 41 4.31 -7.88 11.65
CA TYR A 41 4.68 -7.31 12.95
C TYR A 41 5.02 -5.82 12.91
N LYS A 42 5.41 -5.30 11.74
CA LYS A 42 5.99 -3.95 11.61
C LYS A 42 5.11 -2.95 10.88
N ALA A 43 4.12 -3.41 10.13
CA ALA A 43 3.31 -2.59 9.24
C ALA A 43 1.82 -2.97 9.29
N ASN A 44 0.99 -2.15 8.64
CA ASN A 44 -0.40 -2.51 8.34
C ASN A 44 -0.44 -3.29 7.04
N LEU A 45 -0.36 -4.61 7.15
CA LEU A 45 -0.44 -5.50 6.00
C LEU A 45 -1.89 -5.66 5.52
N VAL A 46 -2.16 -5.27 4.28
CA VAL A 46 -3.43 -5.47 3.59
C VAL A 46 -3.28 -6.63 2.62
N GLU A 47 -3.80 -7.80 2.99
CA GLU A 47 -3.74 -9.04 2.20
C GLU A 47 -4.78 -9.01 1.05
N LEU A 48 -4.50 -8.22 -0.01
CA LEU A 48 -5.40 -8.06 -1.16
C LEU A 48 -5.66 -9.37 -1.90
N ASN A 49 -4.65 -10.23 -2.01
CA ASN A 49 -4.78 -11.56 -2.59
C ASN A 49 -5.91 -12.38 -1.91
N ARG A 50 -6.00 -12.33 -0.57
CA ARG A 50 -7.05 -13.03 0.17
C ARG A 50 -8.42 -12.38 -0.04
N MET A 51 -8.48 -11.06 -0.13
CA MET A 51 -9.72 -10.35 -0.41
C MET A 51 -10.28 -10.69 -1.79
N GLN A 52 -9.42 -10.85 -2.79
CA GLN A 52 -9.81 -11.29 -4.13
C GLN A 52 -10.35 -12.72 -4.14
N VAL A 53 -9.71 -13.64 -3.41
CA VAL A 53 -10.22 -15.01 -3.26
C VAL A 53 -11.59 -15.01 -2.60
N ALA A 54 -11.79 -14.22 -1.54
CA ALA A 54 -13.08 -14.09 -0.86
C ALA A 54 -14.17 -13.49 -1.77
N LEU A 55 -13.82 -12.49 -2.59
CA LEU A 55 -14.72 -11.91 -3.60
C LEU A 55 -15.15 -12.95 -4.63
N ALA A 56 -14.21 -13.73 -5.15
CA ALA A 56 -14.48 -14.78 -6.12
C ALA A 56 -15.32 -15.95 -5.54
N ALA A 57 -15.22 -16.17 -4.22
CA ALA A 57 -16.02 -17.14 -3.49
C ALA A 57 -17.39 -16.60 -3.02
N GLU A 58 -17.72 -15.34 -3.35
CA GLU A 58 -18.94 -14.64 -2.89
C GLU A 58 -19.07 -14.56 -1.34
N GLU A 59 -17.94 -14.63 -0.62
CA GLU A 59 -17.88 -14.55 0.85
C GLU A 59 -17.81 -13.10 1.36
N THR A 60 -17.52 -12.14 0.48
CA THR A 60 -17.45 -10.71 0.78
C THR A 60 -17.84 -9.90 -0.46
N THR A 61 -18.13 -8.61 -0.29
CA THR A 61 -18.48 -7.70 -1.39
C THR A 61 -17.35 -6.71 -1.69
N VAL A 62 -17.40 -6.07 -2.86
CA VAL A 62 -16.42 -5.03 -3.22
C VAL A 62 -16.45 -3.86 -2.23
N ASP A 63 -17.64 -3.49 -1.74
CA ASP A 63 -17.81 -2.42 -0.76
C ASP A 63 -17.19 -2.77 0.60
N ASP A 64 -17.30 -4.03 1.04
CA ASP A 64 -16.64 -4.50 2.26
C ASP A 64 -15.11 -4.43 2.12
N VAL A 65 -14.59 -4.82 0.95
CA VAL A 65 -13.15 -4.75 0.65
C VAL A 65 -12.66 -3.30 0.66
N LYS A 66 -13.40 -2.39 0.01
CA LYS A 66 -13.11 -0.95 -0.01
C LYS A 66 -13.09 -0.37 1.41
N GLU A 67 -14.10 -0.65 2.23
CA GLU A 67 -14.16 -0.18 3.62
C GLU A 67 -13.00 -0.73 4.47
N LYS A 68 -12.63 -1.99 4.24
CA LYS A 68 -11.48 -2.60 4.92
C LYS A 68 -10.18 -1.89 4.55
N ILE A 69 -9.92 -1.67 3.27
CA ILE A 69 -8.75 -0.93 2.78
C ILE A 69 -8.72 0.48 3.39
N ARG A 70 -9.85 1.22 3.33
CA ARG A 70 -9.99 2.56 3.91
C ARG A 70 -9.64 2.59 5.38
N THR A 71 -10.12 1.62 6.16
CA THR A 71 -9.85 1.53 7.59
C THR A 71 -8.36 1.31 7.88
N HIS A 72 -7.70 0.44 7.12
CA HIS A 72 -6.25 0.24 7.24
C HIS A 72 -5.45 1.49 6.85
N LEU A 73 -5.86 2.17 5.77
CA LEU A 73 -5.22 3.40 5.31
C LEU A 73 -5.38 4.52 6.33
N LEU A 74 -6.58 4.73 6.86
CA LEU A 74 -6.87 5.71 7.91
C LEU A 74 -6.01 5.46 9.15
N TYR A 75 -5.94 4.20 9.60
CA TYR A 75 -5.11 3.84 10.74
C TYR A 75 -3.62 4.10 10.46
N ALA A 76 -3.13 3.77 9.27
CA ALA A 76 -1.74 4.00 8.89
C ALA A 76 -1.41 5.50 8.84
N LEU A 77 -2.27 6.33 8.24
CA LEU A 77 -2.14 7.79 8.22
C LEU A 77 -2.11 8.38 9.63
N LYS A 78 -3.01 7.91 10.52
CA LYS A 78 -3.12 8.41 11.89
C LYS A 78 -1.95 8.02 12.79
N SER A 79 -1.44 6.79 12.64
CA SER A 79 -0.37 6.25 13.47
C SER A 79 1.03 6.52 12.92
N GLY A 80 1.14 6.85 11.63
CA GLY A 80 2.42 7.02 10.95
C GLY A 80 3.15 5.72 10.67
N SER A 81 2.45 4.58 10.73
CA SER A 81 2.99 3.30 10.30
C SER A 81 2.95 3.16 8.76
N CYS A 82 3.75 2.24 8.23
CA CYS A 82 3.66 1.85 6.83
C CYS A 82 2.39 1.02 6.57
N ILE A 83 1.67 1.30 5.49
CA ILE A 83 0.67 0.40 4.90
C ILE A 83 1.32 -0.41 3.77
N VAL A 84 1.13 -1.72 3.79
CA VAL A 84 1.73 -2.64 2.81
C VAL A 84 0.62 -3.39 2.10
N PHE A 85 0.48 -3.18 0.80
CA PHE A 85 -0.44 -3.94 -0.03
C PHE A 85 0.22 -5.24 -0.46
N PHE A 86 -0.25 -6.36 0.12
CA PHE A 86 0.25 -7.69 -0.23
C PHE A 86 -0.59 -8.30 -1.33
N VAL A 87 -0.01 -8.36 -2.52
CA VAL A 87 -0.62 -8.90 -3.74
C VAL A 87 -0.20 -10.34 -4.02
N ASP A 88 0.75 -10.88 -3.26
CA ASP A 88 1.28 -12.24 -3.44
C ASP A 88 1.66 -12.50 -4.91
N LYS A 89 0.97 -13.43 -5.60
CA LYS A 89 1.15 -13.70 -7.04
C LYS A 89 0.11 -13.04 -7.94
N LEU A 90 -0.90 -12.39 -7.38
CA LEU A 90 -2.04 -11.81 -8.08
C LEU A 90 -2.01 -10.30 -7.88
N MET A 91 -1.46 -9.56 -8.85
CA MET A 91 -1.38 -8.09 -8.79
C MET A 91 -2.76 -7.46 -8.54
N GLY A 92 -3.82 -8.07 -9.08
CA GLY A 92 -5.14 -7.47 -9.02
C GLY A 92 -5.23 -6.19 -9.83
N LYS A 93 -6.44 -5.65 -9.90
CA LYS A 93 -6.68 -4.33 -10.49
C LYS A 93 -6.96 -3.37 -9.36
N PHE A 94 -5.96 -2.58 -8.96
CA PHE A 94 -6.16 -1.55 -7.93
C PHE A 94 -7.24 -0.55 -8.33
N GLU A 95 -7.42 -0.36 -9.64
CA GLU A 95 -8.43 0.49 -10.26
C GLU A 95 -9.85 0.07 -9.89
N ASP A 96 -10.10 -1.22 -9.65
CA ASP A 96 -11.41 -1.72 -9.21
C ASP A 96 -11.74 -1.24 -7.77
N TYR A 97 -10.72 -0.89 -6.99
CA TYR A 97 -10.84 -0.42 -5.62
C TYR A 97 -10.72 1.10 -5.47
N TYR A 98 -10.26 1.82 -6.50
CA TYR A 98 -10.14 3.27 -6.44
C TYR A 98 -11.49 3.95 -6.21
N ASP A 99 -11.51 4.80 -5.20
CA ASP A 99 -12.65 5.58 -4.77
C ASP A 99 -12.14 6.70 -3.86
N GLU A 100 -12.49 7.95 -4.14
CA GLU A 100 -12.03 9.08 -3.34
C GLU A 100 -12.42 8.97 -1.85
N SER A 101 -13.47 8.22 -1.53
CA SER A 101 -13.95 8.01 -0.16
C SER A 101 -13.33 6.78 0.53
N PHE A 102 -12.61 5.93 -0.21
CA PHE A 102 -12.05 4.67 0.33
C PHE A 102 -10.55 4.51 0.05
N LEU A 103 -10.16 4.54 -1.22
CA LEU A 103 -8.80 4.38 -1.70
C LEU A 103 -8.53 5.40 -2.82
N PRO A 104 -7.89 6.54 -2.53
CA PRO A 104 -7.58 7.53 -3.56
C PRO A 104 -6.61 6.92 -4.58
N LYS A 105 -6.75 7.32 -5.85
CA LYS A 105 -5.84 6.89 -6.94
C LYS A 105 -4.40 7.35 -6.71
N GLU A 106 -4.23 8.40 -5.91
CA GLU A 106 -2.95 8.97 -5.48
C GLU A 106 -2.24 8.13 -4.42
N ILE A 107 -2.80 6.99 -3.97
CA ILE A 107 -2.20 6.14 -2.93
C ILE A 107 -0.75 5.73 -3.23
N PHE A 108 -0.40 5.62 -4.51
CA PHE A 108 0.95 5.28 -4.96
C PHE A 108 1.82 6.49 -5.34
N ASP A 109 1.41 7.70 -4.96
CA ASP A 109 2.19 8.92 -5.13
C ASP A 109 2.50 9.50 -3.74
N PRO A 110 3.74 9.32 -3.24
CA PRO A 110 4.15 9.81 -1.92
C PRO A 110 3.94 11.30 -1.71
N THR A 111 3.96 12.10 -2.79
CA THR A 111 3.81 13.56 -2.72
C THR A 111 2.37 14.02 -2.69
N GLU A 112 1.46 13.23 -3.27
CA GLU A 112 0.04 13.56 -3.36
C GLU A 112 -0.76 12.97 -2.20
N ILE A 113 -0.49 11.71 -1.79
CA ILE A 113 -1.28 11.03 -0.74
C ILE A 113 -1.23 11.73 0.63
N VAL A 114 -0.14 12.44 0.89
CA VAL A 114 0.07 13.21 2.14
C VAL A 114 -0.66 14.56 2.15
N LYS A 115 -1.28 14.95 1.03
CA LYS A 115 -1.98 16.24 0.96
C LYS A 115 -3.36 16.16 1.62
N PRO A 116 -3.75 17.14 2.46
CA PRO A 116 -5.06 17.16 3.11
C PRO A 116 -6.24 17.03 2.16
N GLU A 117 -6.18 17.64 0.98
CA GLU A 117 -7.20 17.55 -0.05
C GLU A 117 -7.40 16.14 -0.62
N ILE A 118 -6.43 15.24 -0.44
CA ILE A 118 -6.51 13.83 -0.85
C ILE A 118 -6.95 13.00 0.35
N TYR A 119 -6.13 12.91 1.40
CA TYR A 119 -6.42 11.97 2.49
C TYR A 119 -7.66 12.36 3.30
N LYS A 120 -8.07 13.63 3.38
CA LYS A 120 -9.29 13.97 4.12
C LYS A 120 -10.57 13.48 3.43
N LYS A 121 -10.53 13.16 2.13
CA LYS A 121 -11.68 12.63 1.41
C LYS A 121 -12.09 11.23 1.90
N ILE A 122 -11.16 10.47 2.50
CA ILE A 122 -11.43 9.14 3.03
C ILE A 122 -12.07 9.16 4.42
N LEU A 123 -12.10 10.33 5.08
CA LEU A 123 -12.60 10.50 6.43
C LEU A 123 -14.13 10.54 6.43
N LYS A 124 -14.72 9.79 7.34
CA LYS A 124 -16.13 9.96 7.72
C LYS A 124 -16.27 11.19 8.62
N GLU A 125 -17.49 11.70 8.75
CA GLU A 125 -17.79 12.93 9.50
C GLU A 125 -17.31 12.91 10.96
N ASP A 126 -17.24 11.72 11.57
CA ASP A 126 -16.79 11.49 12.94
C ASP A 126 -15.30 11.15 13.07
N GLU A 127 -14.58 11.01 11.95
CA GLU A 127 -13.16 10.64 11.91
C GLU A 127 -12.22 11.84 11.73
N ASP A 128 -12.71 13.00 11.24
CA ASP A 128 -11.92 14.24 11.17
C ASP A 128 -11.77 14.87 12.57
N MET A 129 -10.94 14.26 13.39
CA MET A 129 -10.61 14.70 14.74
C MET A 129 -9.11 14.59 15.02
N ASP A 130 -8.58 15.51 15.83
CA ASP A 130 -7.23 15.37 16.37
C ASP A 130 -7.17 14.35 17.53
N ASN A 131 -5.97 14.17 18.11
CA ASN A 131 -5.74 13.27 19.23
C ASN A 131 -6.42 13.71 20.55
N PHE A 132 -6.95 14.94 20.62
CA PHE A 132 -7.69 15.48 21.75
C PHE A 132 -9.20 15.49 21.51
N GLY A 133 -9.67 15.01 20.35
CA GLY A 133 -11.09 14.97 19.98
C GLY A 133 -11.63 16.27 19.36
N ASN A 134 -10.76 17.22 19.00
CA ASN A 134 -11.17 18.45 18.33
C ASN A 134 -11.50 18.15 16.86
N LYS A 135 -12.71 18.51 16.43
CA LYS A 135 -13.18 18.34 15.05
C LYS A 135 -12.36 19.16 14.05
N GLY A 136 -12.16 18.62 12.85
CA GLY A 136 -11.38 19.24 11.78
C GLY A 136 -9.87 19.05 11.91
N GLY A 137 -9.42 18.42 13.00
CA GLY A 137 -8.02 18.33 13.40
C GLY A 137 -7.28 17.08 12.94
N PHE A 138 -7.83 16.28 12.02
CA PHE A 138 -7.10 15.13 11.50
C PHE A 138 -5.95 15.57 10.59
N TYR A 139 -4.74 15.14 10.94
CA TYR A 139 -3.53 15.27 10.13
C TYR A 139 -2.83 13.93 10.07
N HIS A 140 -2.25 13.62 8.91
CA HIS A 140 -1.40 12.45 8.78
C HIS A 140 -0.14 12.64 9.64
N GLN A 141 0.47 11.52 10.05
CA GLN A 141 1.80 11.53 10.63
C GLN A 141 2.87 11.56 9.53
N GLU A 142 3.95 12.31 9.73
CA GLU A 142 5.03 12.47 8.75
C GLU A 142 5.76 11.15 8.44
N THR A 143 5.72 10.18 9.34
CA THR A 143 6.31 8.85 9.17
C THR A 143 5.43 7.88 8.38
N PHE A 144 4.22 8.29 7.97
CA PHE A 144 3.36 7.46 7.13
C PHE A 144 4.07 7.07 5.84
N ARG A 145 3.97 5.77 5.47
CA ARG A 145 4.57 5.21 4.26
C ARG A 145 3.60 4.25 3.59
N VAL A 146 3.79 4.03 2.30
CA VAL A 146 3.09 3.02 1.48
C VAL A 146 4.13 2.12 0.85
N ALA A 147 3.86 0.83 0.78
CA ALA A 147 4.66 -0.16 0.05
C ALA A 147 3.76 -1.22 -0.61
N VAL A 148 4.30 -1.92 -1.60
CA VAL A 148 3.67 -3.09 -2.22
C VAL A 148 4.57 -4.31 -2.02
N LEU A 149 3.98 -5.45 -1.72
CA LEU A 149 4.68 -6.72 -1.57
C LEU A 149 4.09 -7.77 -2.52
N SER A 150 4.97 -8.45 -3.25
CA SER A 150 4.66 -9.57 -4.12
C SER A 150 5.61 -10.74 -3.85
N THR A 151 5.15 -11.97 -4.04
CA THR A 151 6.01 -13.18 -4.00
C THR A 151 6.49 -13.62 -5.37
N ARG A 152 6.22 -12.81 -6.42
CA ARG A 152 6.65 -13.09 -7.79
C ARG A 152 8.14 -12.86 -7.94
N THR A 153 8.72 -13.50 -8.96
CA THR A 153 10.09 -13.20 -9.39
C THR A 153 10.07 -11.94 -10.25
N PRO A 154 10.96 -10.96 -10.04
CA PRO A 154 10.96 -9.71 -10.82
C PRO A 154 11.12 -9.93 -12.33
N ASP A 155 11.89 -10.93 -12.75
CA ASP A 155 12.15 -11.23 -14.16
C ASP A 155 11.12 -12.18 -14.81
N SER A 156 9.99 -12.45 -14.14
CA SER A 156 8.95 -13.31 -14.70
C SER A 156 8.25 -12.66 -15.88
N GLU A 157 8.04 -13.40 -16.97
CA GLU A 157 7.24 -12.95 -18.13
C GLU A 157 5.80 -12.59 -17.73
N ASP A 158 5.32 -13.14 -16.61
CA ASP A 158 3.98 -12.90 -16.08
C ASP A 158 3.79 -11.50 -15.45
N ASN A 159 4.85 -10.71 -15.28
CA ASN A 159 4.79 -9.38 -14.63
C ASN A 159 4.30 -8.25 -15.55
N SER A 160 3.82 -8.57 -16.77
CA SER A 160 3.31 -7.55 -17.70
C SER A 160 2.12 -6.77 -17.11
N ASP A 161 1.32 -7.43 -16.29
CA ASP A 161 0.17 -6.87 -15.57
C ASP A 161 0.56 -5.74 -14.59
N ILE A 162 1.78 -5.75 -14.05
CA ILE A 162 2.28 -4.66 -13.19
C ILE A 162 2.27 -3.34 -13.96
N ALA A 163 2.76 -3.32 -15.20
CA ALA A 163 2.79 -2.12 -16.03
C ALA A 163 1.42 -1.78 -16.64
N GLU A 164 0.48 -2.72 -16.66
CA GLU A 164 -0.89 -2.49 -17.10
C GLU A 164 -1.74 -1.84 -16.01
N HIS A 165 -1.51 -2.20 -14.74
CA HIS A 165 -2.34 -1.80 -13.61
C HIS A 165 -1.73 -0.74 -12.68
N LEU A 166 -0.41 -0.52 -12.78
CA LEU A 166 0.32 0.47 -12.02
C LEU A 166 1.14 1.35 -12.97
N GLU A 167 1.39 2.59 -12.55
CA GLU A 167 2.29 3.53 -13.22
C GLU A 167 3.74 3.23 -12.76
N PRO A 168 4.56 2.46 -13.51
CA PRO A 168 5.81 1.90 -13.00
C PRO A 168 6.83 2.95 -12.55
N GLU A 169 6.78 4.15 -13.11
CA GLU A 169 7.61 5.30 -12.76
C GLU A 169 7.41 5.79 -11.31
N LYS A 170 6.26 5.48 -10.71
CA LYS A 170 5.96 5.79 -9.30
C LYS A 170 6.59 4.79 -8.34
N PHE A 171 7.20 3.71 -8.85
CA PHE A 171 7.72 2.63 -8.02
C PHE A 171 9.23 2.53 -8.07
N GLU A 172 9.82 2.10 -6.95
CA GLU A 172 11.16 1.53 -6.91
C GLU A 172 11.03 0.02 -6.77
N PHE A 173 11.43 -0.73 -7.80
CA PHE A 173 11.33 -2.19 -7.79
C PHE A 173 12.52 -2.82 -7.06
N ILE A 174 12.23 -3.62 -6.04
CA ILE A 174 13.21 -4.15 -5.10
C ILE A 174 13.04 -5.66 -4.94
N LYS A 175 14.11 -6.41 -5.14
CA LYS A 175 14.19 -7.86 -4.87
C LYS A 175 14.80 -8.09 -3.50
N ILE A 176 14.18 -8.95 -2.71
CA ILE A 176 14.70 -9.38 -1.41
C ILE A 176 15.46 -10.71 -1.59
N GLU A 177 16.68 -10.78 -1.08
CA GLU A 177 17.53 -11.99 -1.05
C GLU A 177 17.83 -12.49 0.37
#